data_AF-A0A928IAZ7-F1
#
_entry.id   AF-A0A928IAZ7-F1
#
_cell.length_a   1.000
_cell.length_b   1.000
_cell.length_c   1.000
_cell.angle_alpha   90.00
_cell.angle_beta   90.00
_cell.angle_gamma   90.00
#
_symmetry.space_group_name_H-M   'P 1'
#
loop_
_entity.id
_entity.type
_entity.pdbx_description
1 polymer ?
#
loop_
_entity_poly.entity_id
_entity_poly.type
_entity_poly.pdbx_seq_one_letter_code
_entity_poly.pdbx_strand_id
1 'polypeptide(L)'
;MKTKLSAEIITSFVGDVLPLWLVSDGDLKFANISWSVKGDAVKMKKCGGCFHGAFSYGVFLTFVKAGEACVKACCDGVEYVCNIKSSKRKRISSEEAVNYYLGDFHSHTTREHIHDKFLAENGASQAEYVNFIKSENLRDVAVITDHSETIDLENFFRGFAEYELAKPMCPIVYPGCENEVMFEERDRFGRAHRASGELIVINADNFCQAKTYPEFFSAFEESPFAIGIFAHPHVVGISTMGVWDYKPRYQYVNEFRNLIKYIEVLNSPGTGLGTNILHEYVYSDALDAGCRVSTICGSDQHGDWYFDGYMGKTVIMAPEKTREAITDALLNLRAYACESENIKLRYSVNGRVAPCDLEPESKYRFNVKIGYFRDDNSTRPVRCELISDGGRTIKTVEDVDFDDFSFEIESDTARWFYLRFVDSEGRRTWSPPVFSGREYDLFTNDGLTPIDRSEFTVTDEKGSDTFALNDGDTYTEWSAEGGCASLTVDMGRERRVSALGCYAVLLNIQELRARGIPTALAASSFPVDYRISVSRDGAEYECVKEGLFRSFAGEDIVRFDSKFARFIKLEILSTTGTRYGKPPYSEMPLKIAEISVFE
;
A
#
# COMPACT_ATOMS: atom_id res chain seq x y z
N MET A 1 -32.06 36.51 -2.34
CA MET A 1 -30.66 36.02 -2.25
C MET A 1 -29.94 36.35 -3.54
N LYS A 2 -28.68 36.76 -3.51
CA LYS A 2 -27.83 36.66 -4.70
C LYS A 2 -27.30 35.23 -4.76
N THR A 3 -27.94 34.42 -5.58
CA THR A 3 -27.53 33.03 -5.80
C THR A 3 -26.86 32.93 -7.15
N LYS A 4 -25.78 32.14 -7.25
CA LYS A 4 -25.04 31.86 -8.48
C LYS A 4 -24.44 30.47 -8.44
N LEU A 5 -23.98 29.95 -9.58
CA LEU A 5 -23.10 28.78 -9.61
C LEU A 5 -21.68 29.18 -9.20
N SER A 6 -20.96 28.22 -8.63
CA SER A 6 -19.52 28.30 -8.34
C SER A 6 -18.68 28.56 -9.60
N ALA A 7 -19.13 28.08 -10.76
CA ALA A 7 -18.51 28.38 -12.06
C ALA A 7 -19.55 28.51 -13.18
N GLU A 8 -19.36 29.48 -14.08
CA GLU A 8 -20.14 29.63 -15.32
C GLU A 8 -19.57 28.79 -16.47
N ILE A 9 -18.27 28.49 -16.42
CA ILE A 9 -17.56 27.66 -17.41
C ILE A 9 -16.59 26.75 -16.67
N ILE A 10 -16.60 25.45 -16.97
CA ILE A 10 -15.59 24.50 -16.52
C ILE A 10 -14.91 23.89 -17.75
N THR A 11 -13.59 23.90 -17.76
CA THR A 11 -12.78 23.21 -18.77
C THR A 11 -11.88 22.20 -18.07
N SER A 12 -11.96 20.94 -18.49
CA SER A 12 -11.08 19.89 -17.99
C SER A 12 -10.83 18.78 -19.02
N PHE A 13 -10.32 17.65 -18.59
CA PHE A 13 -9.92 16.49 -19.40
C PHE A 13 -10.71 15.23 -19.01
N VAL A 14 -10.80 14.29 -19.95
CA VAL A 14 -11.43 12.99 -19.69
C VAL A 14 -10.73 12.27 -18.54
N GLY A 15 -11.49 12.00 -17.48
CA GLY A 15 -11.10 11.31 -16.26
C GLY A 15 -10.95 12.20 -15.03
N ASP A 16 -11.15 13.50 -15.18
CA ASP A 16 -11.23 14.42 -14.04
C ASP A 16 -12.59 14.34 -13.34
N VAL A 17 -12.60 14.68 -12.06
CA VAL A 17 -13.78 14.75 -11.19
C VAL A 17 -13.78 16.11 -10.49
N LEU A 18 -14.82 16.90 -10.71
CA LEU A 18 -14.91 18.26 -10.16
C LEU A 18 -16.28 18.51 -9.49
N PRO A 19 -16.33 19.23 -8.35
CA PRO A 19 -17.58 19.69 -7.76
C PRO A 19 -18.19 20.86 -8.55
N LEU A 20 -19.51 20.95 -8.57
CA LEU A 20 -20.25 22.14 -8.97
C LEU A 20 -21.39 22.37 -7.98
N TRP A 21 -21.49 23.58 -7.43
CA TRP A 21 -22.49 23.94 -6.43
C TRP A 21 -23.04 25.35 -6.58
N LEU A 22 -24.18 25.59 -5.95
CA LEU A 22 -24.77 26.92 -5.79
C LEU A 22 -24.13 27.65 -4.60
N VAL A 23 -23.76 28.90 -4.82
CA VAL A 23 -23.28 29.84 -3.79
C VAL A 23 -24.37 30.88 -3.57
N SER A 24 -24.72 31.14 -2.31
CA SER A 24 -25.79 32.06 -1.93
C SER A 24 -25.46 32.78 -0.62
N ASP A 25 -25.88 34.04 -0.51
CA ASP A 25 -25.79 34.83 0.73
C ASP A 25 -26.77 34.34 1.83
N GLY A 26 -27.60 33.33 1.54
CA GLY A 26 -28.53 32.74 2.50
C GLY A 26 -28.58 31.22 2.39
N ASP A 27 -29.21 30.58 3.37
CA ASP A 27 -29.19 29.13 3.52
C ASP A 27 -29.94 28.41 2.39
N LEU A 28 -29.23 27.53 1.69
CA LEU A 28 -29.75 26.71 0.60
C LEU A 28 -30.25 25.34 1.06
N LYS A 29 -30.10 24.98 2.35
CA LYS A 29 -30.50 23.66 2.87
C LYS A 29 -31.98 23.33 2.64
N PHE A 30 -32.83 24.35 2.60
CA PHE A 30 -34.28 24.17 2.40
C PHE A 30 -34.77 24.63 1.02
N ALA A 31 -33.85 25.04 0.13
CA ALA A 31 -34.22 25.50 -1.20
C ALA A 31 -34.62 24.32 -2.10
N ASN A 32 -35.60 24.54 -2.98
CA ASN A 32 -36.00 23.52 -3.95
C ASN A 32 -35.07 23.57 -5.16
N ILE A 33 -34.11 22.64 -5.20
CA ILE A 33 -33.04 22.62 -6.20
C ILE A 33 -33.16 21.38 -7.07
N SER A 34 -33.16 21.59 -8.39
CA SER A 34 -33.09 20.52 -9.38
C SER A 34 -31.91 20.70 -10.33
N TRP A 35 -31.29 19.59 -10.70
CA TRP A 35 -30.11 19.55 -11.58
C TRP A 35 -30.40 18.76 -12.86
N SER A 36 -29.92 19.28 -13.98
CA SER A 36 -29.96 18.59 -15.28
C SER A 36 -28.66 18.80 -16.06
N VAL A 37 -28.34 17.85 -16.94
CA VAL A 37 -27.20 17.91 -17.85
C VAL A 37 -27.68 17.67 -19.29
N LYS A 38 -27.17 18.46 -20.22
CA LYS A 38 -27.35 18.27 -21.67
C LYS A 38 -25.99 18.01 -22.31
N GLY A 39 -25.90 16.93 -23.09
CA GLY A 39 -24.65 16.44 -23.67
C GLY A 39 -24.14 15.20 -22.94
N ASP A 40 -23.15 14.52 -23.53
CA ASP A 40 -22.59 13.26 -23.06
C ASP A 40 -21.11 13.38 -22.63
N ALA A 41 -20.56 14.59 -22.58
CA ALA A 41 -19.17 14.84 -22.21
C ALA A 41 -18.90 14.61 -20.70
N VAL A 42 -19.92 14.78 -19.85
CA VAL A 42 -19.84 14.55 -18.41
C VAL A 42 -21.00 13.68 -17.92
N LYS A 43 -20.71 12.85 -16.92
CA LYS A 43 -21.73 12.28 -16.02
C LYS A 43 -21.89 13.20 -14.82
N MET A 44 -23.11 13.35 -14.32
CA MET A 44 -23.41 14.20 -13.18
C MET A 44 -24.00 13.35 -12.06
N LYS A 45 -23.37 13.40 -10.89
CA LYS A 45 -23.81 12.71 -9.67
C LYS A 45 -24.36 13.71 -8.68
N LYS A 46 -25.59 13.51 -8.24
CA LYS A 46 -26.27 14.41 -7.29
C LYS A 46 -25.89 14.04 -5.87
N CYS A 47 -25.69 15.05 -5.01
CA CYS A 47 -25.39 14.82 -3.60
C CYS A 47 -26.65 14.62 -2.71
N GLY A 48 -27.85 14.63 -3.31
CA GLY A 48 -29.11 14.37 -2.60
C GLY A 48 -29.48 12.89 -2.55
N GLY A 49 -30.26 12.46 -1.56
CA GLY A 49 -30.73 11.08 -1.43
C GLY A 49 -30.80 10.60 0.01
N CYS A 50 -30.64 9.29 0.22
CA CYS A 50 -30.66 8.65 1.55
C CYS A 50 -29.28 8.52 2.22
N PHE A 51 -28.25 9.19 1.68
CA PHE A 51 -26.92 9.21 2.29
C PHE A 51 -26.90 10.11 3.52
N HIS A 52 -26.07 9.76 4.51
CA HIS A 52 -25.80 10.65 5.63
C HIS A 52 -25.09 11.91 5.13
N GLY A 53 -25.52 13.08 5.61
CA GLY A 53 -25.05 14.37 5.09
C GLY A 53 -25.46 14.68 3.65
N ALA A 54 -26.51 14.04 3.10
CA ALA A 54 -27.01 14.37 1.77
C ALA A 54 -27.55 15.80 1.67
N PHE A 55 -27.28 16.48 0.55
CA PHE A 55 -27.70 17.86 0.30
C PHE A 55 -27.99 18.09 -1.19
N SER A 56 -28.84 19.06 -1.52
CA SER A 56 -29.33 19.29 -2.88
C SER A 56 -28.59 20.37 -3.66
N TYR A 57 -27.76 21.18 -3.00
CA TYR A 57 -27.14 22.38 -3.58
C TYR A 57 -25.82 22.13 -4.33
N GLY A 58 -25.38 20.88 -4.47
CA GLY A 58 -24.17 20.51 -5.21
C GLY A 58 -24.24 19.17 -5.92
N VAL A 59 -23.33 19.00 -6.88
CA VAL A 59 -23.16 17.80 -7.72
C VAL A 59 -21.68 17.56 -8.01
N PHE A 60 -21.30 16.30 -8.24
CA PHE A 60 -20.01 15.93 -8.83
C PHE A 60 -20.14 15.75 -10.34
N LEU A 61 -19.15 16.23 -11.09
CA LEU A 61 -19.06 16.12 -12.54
C LEU A 61 -17.87 15.24 -12.92
N THR A 62 -18.15 14.13 -13.59
CA THR A 62 -17.15 13.16 -14.06
C THR A 62 -16.98 13.30 -15.55
N PHE A 63 -15.77 13.67 -15.98
CA PHE A 63 -15.48 13.94 -17.39
C PHE A 63 -15.24 12.63 -18.13
N VAL A 64 -16.22 12.15 -18.89
CA VAL A 64 -16.19 10.80 -19.48
C VAL A 64 -15.81 10.77 -20.96
N LYS A 65 -15.98 11.89 -21.66
CA LYS A 65 -15.70 12.00 -23.10
C LYS A 65 -15.33 13.42 -23.49
N ALA A 66 -14.46 13.56 -24.49
CA ALA A 66 -14.12 14.86 -25.06
C ALA A 66 -15.32 15.44 -25.82
N GLY A 67 -15.60 16.72 -25.63
CA GLY A 67 -16.76 17.41 -26.20
C GLY A 67 -17.26 18.53 -25.31
N GLU A 68 -18.49 18.95 -25.55
CA GLU A 68 -19.15 20.00 -24.78
C GLU A 68 -20.39 19.43 -24.06
N ALA A 69 -20.69 19.96 -22.89
CA ALA A 69 -21.92 19.71 -22.16
C ALA A 69 -22.41 20.98 -21.47
N CYS A 70 -23.64 20.98 -21.01
CA CYS A 70 -24.25 22.09 -20.28
C CYS A 70 -24.94 21.55 -19.04
N VAL A 71 -24.52 22.02 -17.87
CA VAL A 71 -25.13 21.66 -16.58
C VAL A 71 -25.99 22.83 -16.12
N LYS A 72 -27.22 22.53 -15.69
CA LYS A 72 -28.16 23.52 -15.17
C LYS A 72 -28.58 23.18 -13.75
N ALA A 73 -28.60 24.20 -12.89
CA ALA A 73 -29.27 24.17 -11.61
C ALA A 73 -30.49 25.08 -11.66
N CYS A 74 -31.66 24.60 -11.23
CA CYS A 74 -32.85 25.42 -11.02
C CYS A 74 -33.13 25.48 -9.52
N CYS A 75 -33.03 26.66 -8.94
CA CYS A 75 -33.27 26.94 -7.52
C CYS A 75 -34.49 27.85 -7.40
N ASP A 76 -35.57 27.37 -6.78
CA ASP A 76 -36.82 28.11 -6.57
C ASP A 76 -37.36 28.79 -7.85
N GLY A 77 -37.21 28.12 -9.00
CA GLY A 77 -37.68 28.58 -10.31
C GLY A 77 -36.70 29.47 -11.08
N VAL A 78 -35.52 29.77 -10.53
CA VAL A 78 -34.45 30.51 -11.23
C VAL A 78 -33.40 29.54 -11.77
N GLU A 79 -33.10 29.63 -13.07
CA GLU A 79 -32.10 28.80 -13.73
C GLU A 79 -30.70 29.44 -13.68
N TYR A 80 -29.70 28.60 -13.39
CA TYR A 80 -28.28 28.90 -13.46
C TYR A 80 -27.60 27.88 -14.38
N VAL A 81 -26.64 28.34 -15.18
CA VAL A 81 -26.04 27.52 -16.25
C VAL A 81 -24.52 27.50 -16.12
N CYS A 82 -23.93 26.32 -16.24
CA CYS A 82 -22.51 26.09 -16.39
C CYS A 82 -22.23 25.40 -17.73
N ASN A 83 -21.36 25.99 -18.55
CA ASN A 83 -20.90 25.38 -19.81
C ASN A 83 -19.65 24.55 -19.57
N ILE A 84 -19.63 23.33 -20.08
CA ILE A 84 -18.54 22.37 -19.90
C ILE A 84 -17.79 22.16 -21.20
N LYS A 85 -16.46 22.18 -21.12
CA LYS A 85 -15.55 21.75 -22.18
C LYS A 85 -14.64 20.63 -21.68
N SER A 86 -14.77 19.46 -22.27
CA SER A 86 -13.97 18.28 -21.96
C SER A 86 -13.00 17.99 -23.10
N SER A 87 -11.72 17.86 -22.79
CA SER A 87 -10.66 17.54 -23.74
C SER A 87 -10.20 16.09 -23.59
N LYS A 88 -9.58 15.52 -24.64
CA LYS A 88 -8.95 14.20 -24.50
C LYS A 88 -7.76 14.33 -23.55
N ARG A 89 -7.65 13.39 -22.60
CA ARG A 89 -6.48 13.32 -21.73
C ARG A 89 -5.19 13.14 -22.55
N LYS A 90 -4.20 14.01 -22.32
CA LYS A 90 -2.85 13.86 -22.84
C LYS A 90 -2.17 12.68 -22.16
N ARG A 91 -1.80 11.67 -22.94
CA ARG A 91 -0.90 10.60 -22.48
C ARG A 91 0.53 11.06 -22.64
N ILE A 92 1.29 11.01 -21.56
CA ILE A 92 2.69 11.44 -21.55
C ILE A 92 3.58 10.20 -21.68
N SER A 93 4.56 10.28 -22.59
CA SER A 93 5.54 9.20 -22.76
C SER A 93 6.47 9.12 -21.55
N SER A 94 6.85 7.91 -21.13
CA SER A 94 7.89 7.71 -20.11
C SER A 94 9.26 8.25 -20.55
N GLU A 95 9.48 8.43 -21.85
CA GLU A 95 10.71 8.97 -22.42
C GLU A 95 10.80 10.51 -22.36
N GLU A 96 9.69 11.22 -22.11
CA GLU A 96 9.71 12.68 -21.98
C GLU A 96 10.57 13.16 -20.80
N ALA A 97 11.03 14.41 -20.87
CA ALA A 97 11.69 15.07 -19.75
C ALA A 97 10.68 15.16 -18.58
N VAL A 98 11.10 14.68 -17.40
CA VAL A 98 10.25 14.66 -16.21
C VAL A 98 10.76 15.66 -15.18
N ASN A 99 9.84 16.39 -14.59
CA ASN A 99 10.03 17.05 -13.31
C ASN A 99 9.65 16.09 -12.18
N TYR A 100 10.08 16.44 -10.97
CA TYR A 100 9.82 15.65 -9.77
C TYR A 100 9.01 16.50 -8.80
N TYR A 101 7.87 15.97 -8.38
CA TYR A 101 6.92 16.64 -7.50
C TYR A 101 6.81 15.87 -6.19
N LEU A 102 6.77 16.56 -5.07
CA LEU A 102 6.62 15.95 -3.76
C LEU A 102 5.16 15.95 -3.32
N GLY A 103 4.71 14.83 -2.77
CA GLY A 103 3.39 14.76 -2.19
C GLY A 103 3.26 13.89 -0.95
N ASP A 104 2.17 14.16 -0.23
CA ASP A 104 1.67 13.37 0.88
C ASP A 104 0.37 12.68 0.43
N PHE A 105 0.36 11.35 0.47
CA PHE A 105 -0.71 10.53 -0.12
C PHE A 105 -1.71 9.97 0.88
N HIS A 106 -1.54 10.33 2.15
CA HIS A 106 -2.43 9.88 3.21
C HIS A 106 -2.44 10.93 4.33
N SER A 107 -3.56 11.62 4.52
CA SER A 107 -3.71 12.58 5.63
C SER A 107 -5.17 12.81 5.97
N HIS A 108 -5.42 13.18 7.23
CA HIS A 108 -6.75 13.40 7.78
C HIS A 108 -6.88 14.83 8.29
N THR A 109 -8.05 15.40 8.10
CA THR A 109 -8.37 16.74 8.58
C THR A 109 -8.78 16.77 10.04
N THR A 110 -9.08 15.62 10.65
CA THR A 110 -9.56 15.55 12.03
C THR A 110 -8.62 14.78 12.94
N ARG A 111 -8.70 15.06 14.25
CA ARG A 111 -7.81 14.45 15.25
C ARG A 111 -8.20 13.05 15.71
N GLU A 112 -9.45 12.65 15.54
CA GLU A 112 -10.03 11.51 16.25
C GLU A 112 -10.82 10.58 15.31
N HIS A 113 -10.62 9.27 15.46
CA HIS A 113 -11.38 8.21 14.75
C HIS A 113 -12.80 8.00 15.33
N ILE A 114 -13.50 9.05 15.76
CA ILE A 114 -14.82 8.94 16.43
C ILE A 114 -15.83 9.91 15.81
N HIS A 115 -16.89 9.37 15.21
CA HIS A 115 -17.95 10.10 14.49
C HIS A 115 -18.56 11.29 15.28
N ASP A 116 -18.87 11.12 16.56
CA ASP A 116 -19.50 12.19 17.37
C ASP A 116 -18.55 13.37 17.66
N LYS A 117 -17.24 13.10 17.80
CA LYS A 117 -16.22 14.15 17.93
C LYS A 117 -15.84 14.75 16.58
N PHE A 118 -15.88 13.92 15.53
CA PHE A 118 -15.66 14.32 14.15
C PHE A 118 -16.60 15.46 13.73
N LEU A 119 -17.91 15.34 13.98
CA LEU A 119 -18.89 16.38 13.68
C LEU A 119 -18.67 17.72 14.42
N ALA A 120 -17.98 17.70 15.57
CA ALA A 120 -17.67 18.91 16.35
C ALA A 120 -16.45 19.68 15.79
N GLU A 121 -15.54 19.01 15.07
CA GLU A 121 -14.30 19.59 14.53
C GLU A 121 -14.40 19.98 13.04
N ASN A 122 -15.34 19.40 12.28
CA ASN A 122 -15.22 19.28 10.82
C ASN A 122 -15.62 20.52 9.98
N GLY A 123 -16.29 21.52 10.57
CA GLY A 123 -16.74 22.68 9.80
C GLY A 123 -15.62 23.62 9.34
N ALA A 124 -14.52 23.68 10.10
CA ALA A 124 -13.37 24.55 9.85
C ALA A 124 -12.11 23.77 9.38
N SER A 125 -12.02 22.47 9.69
CA SER A 125 -10.83 21.64 9.50
C SER A 125 -10.37 21.51 8.05
N GLN A 126 -11.28 21.39 7.08
CA GLN A 126 -10.91 21.26 5.65
C GLN A 126 -10.30 22.55 5.10
N ALA A 127 -10.90 23.71 5.42
CA ALA A 127 -10.37 25.00 5.03
C ALA A 127 -9.07 25.32 5.79
N GLU A 128 -8.97 24.92 7.06
CA GLU A 128 -7.75 25.01 7.87
C GLU A 128 -6.63 24.14 7.28
N TYR A 129 -6.91 22.92 6.87
CA TYR A 129 -5.96 22.03 6.20
C TYR A 129 -5.48 22.65 4.88
N VAL A 130 -6.41 23.16 4.06
CA VAL A 130 -6.07 23.87 2.82
C VAL A 130 -5.21 25.12 3.09
N ASN A 131 -5.38 25.79 4.23
CA ASN A 131 -4.51 26.89 4.62
C ASN A 131 -3.16 26.43 5.17
N PHE A 132 -3.13 25.33 5.91
CA PHE A 132 -1.93 24.69 6.42
C PHE A 132 -1.02 24.22 5.26
N ILE A 133 -1.56 23.50 4.27
CA ILE A 133 -0.76 23.05 3.12
C ILE A 133 -0.20 24.23 2.32
N LYS A 134 -0.88 25.39 2.32
CA LYS A 134 -0.35 26.64 1.74
C LYS A 134 0.79 27.21 2.59
N SER A 135 0.64 27.27 3.91
CA SER A 135 1.60 27.91 4.81
C SER A 135 2.88 27.10 4.98
N GLU A 136 2.77 25.77 5.06
CA GLU A 136 3.91 24.86 5.20
C GLU A 136 4.66 24.61 3.89
N ASN A 137 4.21 25.21 2.79
CA ASN A 137 4.79 24.96 1.46
C ASN A 137 4.83 23.45 1.15
N LEU A 138 3.73 22.75 1.41
CA LEU A 138 3.49 21.38 0.95
C LEU A 138 3.50 21.41 -0.57
N ARG A 139 4.66 21.06 -1.17
CA ARG A 139 5.08 21.76 -2.38
C ARG A 139 4.20 21.47 -3.58
N ASP A 140 3.77 20.22 -3.83
CA ASP A 140 3.21 19.88 -5.14
C ASP A 140 1.90 19.11 -5.16
N VAL A 141 1.76 18.05 -4.36
CA VAL A 141 0.57 17.19 -4.36
C VAL A 141 0.17 16.87 -2.91
N ALA A 142 -1.12 16.87 -2.61
CA ALA A 142 -1.63 16.42 -1.31
C ALA A 142 -2.86 15.54 -1.52
N VAL A 143 -3.08 14.57 -0.64
CA VAL A 143 -4.26 13.71 -0.66
C VAL A 143 -4.94 13.77 0.70
N ILE A 144 -6.24 14.10 0.68
CA ILE A 144 -7.09 14.17 1.88
C ILE A 144 -7.96 12.92 1.89
N THR A 145 -7.82 12.10 2.92
CA THR A 145 -8.40 10.76 2.98
C THR A 145 -9.03 10.51 4.34
N ASP A 146 -9.91 11.41 4.79
CA ASP A 146 -10.63 11.18 6.03
C ASP A 146 -11.39 9.85 6.01
N HIS A 147 -11.52 9.21 7.18
CA HIS A 147 -12.20 7.93 7.32
C HIS A 147 -13.66 8.03 6.88
N SER A 148 -14.04 7.16 5.95
CA SER A 148 -15.36 7.13 5.36
C SER A 148 -16.47 6.91 6.40
N GLU A 149 -16.16 6.21 7.49
CA GLU A 149 -17.06 5.89 8.60
C GLU A 149 -17.33 7.09 9.51
N THR A 150 -16.41 8.06 9.54
CA THR A 150 -16.52 9.25 10.39
C THR A 150 -17.09 10.42 9.61
N ILE A 151 -16.81 10.54 8.31
CA ILE A 151 -17.23 11.67 7.48
C ILE A 151 -18.61 11.49 6.84
N ASP A 152 -19.21 12.60 6.42
CA ASP A 152 -20.46 12.62 5.66
C ASP A 152 -20.27 13.23 4.26
N LEU A 153 -21.29 13.07 3.40
CA LEU A 153 -21.20 13.51 2.01
C LEU A 153 -21.06 15.04 1.87
N GLU A 154 -21.70 15.83 2.73
CA GLU A 154 -21.60 17.30 2.71
C GLU A 154 -20.18 17.76 3.02
N ASN A 155 -19.53 17.16 4.02
CA ASN A 155 -18.17 17.51 4.38
C ASN A 155 -17.14 17.01 3.35
N PHE A 156 -17.30 15.79 2.83
CA PHE A 156 -16.49 15.29 1.72
C PHE A 156 -16.56 16.26 0.53
N PHE A 157 -17.76 16.70 0.16
CA PHE A 157 -17.95 17.68 -0.91
C PHE A 157 -17.32 19.04 -0.59
N ARG A 158 -17.42 19.52 0.65
CA ARG A 158 -16.79 20.79 1.07
C ARG A 158 -15.27 20.75 0.92
N GLY A 159 -14.62 19.62 1.22
CA GLY A 159 -13.18 19.44 0.97
C GLY A 159 -12.81 19.69 -0.49
N PHE A 160 -13.56 19.10 -1.44
CA PHE A 160 -13.40 19.40 -2.88
C PHE A 160 -13.63 20.88 -3.19
N ALA A 161 -14.70 21.47 -2.65
CA ALA A 161 -15.09 22.85 -2.95
C ALA A 161 -14.06 23.87 -2.46
N GLU A 162 -13.57 23.75 -1.23
CA GLU A 162 -12.54 24.62 -0.66
C GLU A 162 -11.24 24.57 -1.47
N TYR A 163 -10.85 23.38 -1.93
CA TYR A 163 -9.71 23.22 -2.82
C TYR A 163 -9.91 23.94 -4.17
N GLU A 164 -11.06 23.73 -4.82
CA GLU A 164 -11.35 24.37 -6.11
C GLU A 164 -11.36 25.90 -6.01
N LEU A 165 -11.87 26.44 -4.89
CA LEU A 165 -11.83 27.87 -4.58
C LEU A 165 -10.40 28.39 -4.32
N ALA A 166 -9.51 27.54 -3.80
CA ALA A 166 -8.14 27.92 -3.47
C ALA A 166 -7.16 27.90 -4.65
N LYS A 167 -7.54 27.33 -5.82
CA LYS A 167 -6.72 27.39 -7.04
C LYS A 167 -6.46 28.86 -7.47
N PRO A 168 -5.24 29.22 -7.92
CA PRO A 168 -4.07 28.39 -8.21
C PRO A 168 -3.04 28.30 -7.05
N MET A 169 -3.38 28.78 -5.85
CA MET A 169 -2.40 28.99 -4.77
C MET A 169 -2.09 27.74 -3.92
N CYS A 170 -2.59 26.57 -4.30
CA CYS A 170 -2.44 25.31 -3.56
C CYS A 170 -1.64 24.26 -4.34
N PRO A 171 -1.06 23.26 -3.64
CA PRO A 171 -0.70 21.99 -4.27
C PRO A 171 -1.91 21.38 -5.00
N ILE A 172 -1.69 20.43 -5.90
CA ILE A 172 -2.76 19.66 -6.52
C ILE A 172 -3.32 18.71 -5.45
N VAL A 173 -4.56 18.94 -5.02
CA VAL A 173 -5.20 18.12 -3.99
C VAL A 173 -6.07 17.04 -4.61
N TYR A 174 -5.88 15.78 -4.23
CA TYR A 174 -6.82 14.70 -4.53
C TYR A 174 -7.61 14.39 -3.27
N PRO A 175 -8.90 14.70 -3.21
CA PRO A 175 -9.72 14.21 -2.13
C PRO A 175 -10.07 12.75 -2.40
N GLY A 176 -10.19 12.01 -1.32
CA GLY A 176 -10.51 10.60 -1.31
C GLY A 176 -11.17 10.21 0.01
N CYS A 177 -11.42 8.92 0.16
CA CYS A 177 -11.90 8.35 1.41
C CYS A 177 -11.00 7.18 1.77
N GLU A 178 -10.64 7.11 3.05
CA GLU A 178 -10.09 5.90 3.63
C GLU A 178 -11.24 5.02 4.14
N ASN A 179 -11.18 3.73 3.84
CA ASN A 179 -12.24 2.77 4.15
C ASN A 179 -11.68 1.64 5.01
N GLU A 180 -12.28 1.40 6.18
CA GLU A 180 -11.88 0.30 7.05
C GLU A 180 -12.63 -0.98 6.64
N VAL A 181 -11.92 -1.89 5.97
CA VAL A 181 -12.47 -3.16 5.52
C VAL A 181 -12.14 -4.26 6.52
N MET A 182 -13.17 -4.92 7.07
CA MET A 182 -13.02 -6.00 8.07
C MET A 182 -13.69 -7.29 7.63
N PHE A 183 -13.09 -8.43 7.96
CA PHE A 183 -13.65 -9.76 7.73
C PHE A 183 -13.03 -10.80 8.68
N GLU A 184 -13.68 -11.95 8.81
CA GLU A 184 -13.16 -13.11 9.55
C GLU A 184 -12.77 -14.20 8.55
N GLU A 185 -11.56 -14.73 8.69
CA GLU A 185 -11.10 -15.92 7.97
C GLU A 185 -10.98 -17.10 8.91
N ARG A 186 -11.01 -18.29 8.34
CA ARG A 186 -10.65 -19.50 9.07
C ARG A 186 -9.47 -20.15 8.39
N ASP A 187 -8.44 -20.45 9.17
CA ASP A 187 -7.35 -21.27 8.66
C ASP A 187 -7.80 -22.74 8.51
N ARG A 188 -6.90 -23.58 8.00
CA ARG A 188 -7.21 -25.00 7.77
C ARG A 188 -7.49 -25.80 9.03
N PHE A 189 -7.14 -25.29 10.21
CA PHE A 189 -7.46 -25.88 11.51
C PHE A 189 -8.78 -25.33 12.08
N GLY A 190 -9.47 -24.46 11.35
CA GLY A 190 -10.75 -23.88 11.73
C GLY A 190 -10.62 -22.67 12.67
N ARG A 191 -9.40 -22.19 12.95
CA ARG A 191 -9.17 -21.02 13.81
C ARG A 191 -9.61 -19.76 13.09
N ALA A 192 -10.43 -18.97 13.76
CA ALA A 192 -10.87 -17.68 13.28
C ALA A 192 -9.76 -16.64 13.42
N HIS A 193 -9.47 -15.96 12.32
CA HIS A 193 -8.56 -14.82 12.25
C HIS A 193 -9.37 -13.63 11.77
N ARG A 194 -9.53 -12.62 12.63
CA ARG A 194 -10.10 -11.35 12.20
C ARG A 194 -9.03 -10.62 11.43
N ALA A 195 -9.32 -10.26 10.20
CA ALA A 195 -8.46 -9.41 9.41
C ALA A 195 -9.19 -8.11 9.04
N SER A 196 -8.42 -7.04 9.05
CA SER A 196 -8.88 -5.66 8.89
C SER A 196 -7.85 -4.88 8.12
N GLY A 197 -8.24 -3.98 7.23
CA GLY A 197 -7.27 -3.04 6.67
C GLY A 197 -7.89 -1.84 6.01
N GLU A 198 -7.08 -0.80 5.82
CA GLU A 198 -7.52 0.45 5.23
C GLU A 198 -7.21 0.51 3.74
N LEU A 199 -8.23 0.95 3.01
CA LEU A 199 -8.18 1.15 1.58
C LEU A 199 -8.58 2.57 1.25
N ILE A 200 -7.69 3.23 0.52
CA ILE A 200 -7.93 4.57 0.04
C ILE A 200 -8.41 4.50 -1.41
N VAL A 201 -9.43 5.30 -1.71
CA VAL A 201 -9.83 5.61 -3.09
C VAL A 201 -9.71 7.11 -3.31
N ILE A 202 -9.01 7.50 -4.37
CA ILE A 202 -8.87 8.90 -4.79
C ILE A 202 -9.35 9.07 -6.23
N ASN A 203 -9.63 10.32 -6.62
CA ASN A 203 -10.11 10.66 -7.97
C ASN A 203 -11.41 9.91 -8.35
N ALA A 204 -12.28 9.71 -7.37
CA ALA A 204 -13.58 9.09 -7.56
C ALA A 204 -14.70 10.11 -7.32
N ASP A 205 -15.78 9.96 -8.09
CA ASP A 205 -16.99 10.78 -8.02
C ASP A 205 -18.00 10.28 -6.98
N ASN A 206 -17.73 9.13 -6.39
CA ASN A 206 -18.53 8.54 -5.35
C ASN A 206 -17.88 8.79 -3.98
N PHE A 207 -18.72 9.18 -3.03
CA PHE A 207 -18.38 9.02 -1.63
C PHE A 207 -18.41 7.52 -1.32
N CYS A 208 -17.23 6.93 -1.17
CA CYS A 208 -17.08 5.51 -0.87
C CYS A 208 -17.11 5.33 0.65
N GLN A 209 -18.11 4.60 1.15
CA GLN A 209 -18.16 4.09 2.52
C GLN A 209 -18.22 2.57 2.44
N ALA A 210 -17.05 1.94 2.36
CA ALA A 210 -16.95 0.50 2.19
C ALA A 210 -16.47 -0.18 3.47
N LYS A 211 -17.15 -1.27 3.86
CA LYS A 211 -16.73 -2.13 4.98
C LYS A 211 -16.28 -3.51 4.50
N THR A 212 -16.47 -3.80 3.22
CA THR A 212 -16.14 -5.06 2.55
C THR A 212 -15.45 -4.79 1.20
N TYR A 213 -14.72 -5.78 0.66
CA TYR A 213 -14.12 -5.64 -0.66
C TYR A 213 -15.12 -5.41 -1.80
N PRO A 214 -16.25 -6.15 -1.87
CA PRO A 214 -17.23 -5.88 -2.92
C PRO A 214 -17.77 -4.45 -2.88
N GLU A 215 -18.03 -3.90 -1.68
CA GLU A 215 -18.43 -2.50 -1.52
C GLU A 215 -17.32 -1.55 -1.99
N PHE A 216 -16.07 -1.82 -1.62
CA PHE A 216 -14.92 -1.01 -2.05
C PHE A 216 -14.74 -1.03 -3.57
N PHE A 217 -14.80 -2.20 -4.21
CA PHE A 217 -14.65 -2.33 -5.67
C PHE A 217 -15.78 -1.64 -6.43
N SER A 218 -16.99 -1.58 -5.87
CA SER A 218 -18.12 -0.87 -6.49
C SER A 218 -17.83 0.62 -6.69
N ALA A 219 -16.91 1.21 -5.92
CA ALA A 219 -16.50 2.61 -6.08
C ALA A 219 -15.86 2.92 -7.44
N PHE A 220 -15.25 1.92 -8.07
CA PHE A 220 -14.53 2.09 -9.33
C PHE A 220 -15.44 1.96 -10.56
N GLU A 221 -16.61 1.35 -10.43
CA GLU A 221 -17.54 1.10 -11.56
C GLU A 221 -18.03 2.41 -12.21
N GLU A 222 -18.26 3.44 -11.38
CA GLU A 222 -18.73 4.75 -11.84
C GLU A 222 -17.58 5.71 -12.20
N SER A 223 -16.38 5.44 -11.67
CA SER A 223 -15.18 6.27 -11.78
C SER A 223 -14.00 5.52 -12.40
N PRO A 224 -13.91 5.43 -13.75
CA PRO A 224 -12.90 4.61 -14.43
C PRO A 224 -11.45 5.09 -14.27
N PHE A 225 -11.24 6.25 -13.66
CA PHE A 225 -9.93 6.81 -13.36
C PHE A 225 -9.70 7.00 -11.86
N ALA A 226 -10.55 6.40 -11.02
CA ALA A 226 -10.27 6.27 -9.60
C ALA A 226 -9.00 5.44 -9.39
N ILE A 227 -8.26 5.77 -8.34
CA ILE A 227 -7.00 5.13 -7.99
C ILE A 227 -7.18 4.51 -6.61
N GLY A 228 -7.01 3.19 -6.53
CA GLY A 228 -7.01 2.46 -5.27
C GLY A 228 -5.61 2.37 -4.68
N ILE A 229 -5.52 2.53 -3.37
CA ILE A 229 -4.27 2.52 -2.61
C ILE A 229 -4.47 1.64 -1.38
N PHE A 230 -3.47 0.79 -1.10
CA PHE A 230 -3.33 0.15 0.20
C PHE A 230 -2.71 1.14 1.19
N ALA A 231 -3.49 1.53 2.19
CA ALA A 231 -3.03 2.37 3.28
C ALA A 231 -2.28 1.51 4.31
N HIS A 232 -1.10 1.98 4.70
CA HIS A 232 -0.15 1.41 5.65
C HIS A 232 -0.31 -0.09 5.93
N PRO A 233 -0.24 -0.96 4.90
CA PRO A 233 -0.61 -2.36 5.05
C PRO A 233 0.48 -3.08 5.83
N HIS A 234 0.21 -3.39 7.09
CA HIS A 234 1.13 -4.14 7.94
C HIS A 234 0.58 -5.51 8.23
N VAL A 235 1.41 -6.55 8.24
CA VAL A 235 0.92 -7.87 8.65
C VAL A 235 0.65 -7.95 10.18
N VAL A 236 0.78 -6.85 10.93
CA VAL A 236 0.88 -6.81 12.41
C VAL A 236 0.16 -5.59 13.02
N GLY A 237 -1.11 -5.72 13.43
CA GLY A 237 -1.88 -4.62 14.04
C GLY A 237 -1.56 -4.39 15.51
N ILE A 238 -1.27 -3.15 15.91
CA ILE A 238 -0.97 -2.78 17.32
C ILE A 238 -2.14 -2.01 17.97
N SER A 239 -3.02 -1.38 17.18
CA SER A 239 -4.16 -0.58 17.67
C SER A 239 -5.51 -1.33 17.67
N THR A 240 -5.68 -2.32 16.80
CA THR A 240 -6.89 -3.15 16.73
C THR A 240 -6.48 -4.63 16.79
N MET A 241 -7.25 -5.45 17.50
CA MET A 241 -7.09 -6.92 17.49
C MET A 241 -7.50 -7.54 16.14
N GLY A 242 -7.33 -6.80 15.05
CA GLY A 242 -7.53 -7.20 13.66
C GLY A 242 -6.16 -7.33 12.99
N VAL A 243 -5.98 -8.43 12.28
CA VAL A 243 -4.80 -8.73 11.48
C VAL A 243 -4.87 -7.89 10.20
N TRP A 244 -3.90 -7.03 9.96
CA TRP A 244 -3.79 -6.28 8.69
C TRP A 244 -3.10 -7.12 7.59
N ASP A 245 -3.40 -8.42 7.54
CA ASP A 245 -2.92 -9.36 6.50
C ASP A 245 -3.73 -9.16 5.23
N TYR A 246 -3.33 -8.11 4.52
CA TYR A 246 -3.91 -7.74 3.25
C TYR A 246 -2.96 -8.09 2.11
N LYS A 247 -2.73 -9.39 1.94
CA LYS A 247 -2.27 -9.89 0.65
C LYS A 247 -3.38 -9.78 -0.38
N PRO A 248 -3.05 -9.60 -1.67
CA PRO A 248 -4.02 -9.81 -2.74
C PRO A 248 -4.62 -11.20 -2.59
N ARG A 249 -5.85 -11.25 -2.10
CA ARG A 249 -6.54 -12.51 -1.83
C ARG A 249 -6.77 -13.19 -3.15
N TYR A 250 -6.48 -14.49 -3.24
CA TYR A 250 -6.71 -15.24 -4.47
C TYR A 250 -8.14 -15.07 -5.01
N GLN A 251 -9.14 -14.98 -4.13
CA GLN A 251 -10.54 -14.79 -4.53
C GLN A 251 -10.85 -13.41 -5.13
N TYR A 252 -10.05 -12.38 -4.83
CA TYR A 252 -10.21 -11.00 -5.33
C TYR A 252 -8.97 -10.49 -6.09
N VAL A 253 -8.06 -11.39 -6.46
CA VAL A 253 -6.75 -11.01 -7.02
C VAL A 253 -6.91 -10.27 -8.34
N ASN A 254 -7.94 -10.61 -9.12
CA ASN A 254 -8.22 -9.95 -10.40
C ASN A 254 -8.70 -8.52 -10.19
N GLU A 255 -9.56 -8.27 -9.22
CA GLU A 255 -10.02 -6.95 -8.82
C GLU A 255 -8.84 -6.11 -8.33
N PHE A 256 -7.99 -6.67 -7.46
CA PHE A 256 -6.78 -5.98 -7.00
C PHE A 256 -5.83 -5.62 -8.14
N ARG A 257 -5.56 -6.55 -9.06
CA ARG A 257 -4.73 -6.31 -10.26
C ARG A 257 -5.22 -5.14 -11.10
N ASN A 258 -6.54 -4.96 -11.18
CA ASN A 258 -7.15 -3.96 -12.02
C ASN A 258 -7.25 -2.58 -11.33
N LEU A 259 -7.66 -2.56 -10.07
CA LEU A 259 -8.13 -1.36 -9.38
C LEU A 259 -7.08 -0.69 -8.49
N ILE A 260 -6.20 -1.48 -7.86
CA ILE A 260 -5.15 -0.94 -6.99
C ILE A 260 -3.94 -0.54 -7.84
N LYS A 261 -3.37 0.63 -7.55
CA LYS A 261 -2.16 1.16 -8.21
C LYS A 261 -1.03 1.44 -7.24
N TYR A 262 -1.32 1.57 -5.95
CA TYR A 262 -0.29 1.95 -4.98
C TYR A 262 -0.38 1.19 -3.67
N ILE A 263 0.78 1.01 -3.05
CA ILE A 263 0.96 0.43 -1.73
C ILE A 263 1.76 1.41 -0.88
N GLU A 264 1.23 1.78 0.28
CA GLU A 264 1.92 2.64 1.23
C GLU A 264 3.03 1.87 1.94
N VAL A 265 4.27 2.00 1.48
CA VAL A 265 5.42 1.29 2.10
C VAL A 265 6.01 2.03 3.29
N LEU A 266 5.56 3.26 3.50
CA LEU A 266 6.00 4.12 4.59
C LEU A 266 4.82 4.95 5.09
N ASN A 267 4.54 4.81 6.37
CA ASN A 267 3.56 5.58 7.12
C ASN A 267 4.26 6.20 8.35
N SER A 268 3.73 7.30 8.89
CA SER A 268 4.37 8.14 9.92
C SER A 268 5.14 7.37 11.01
N PRO A 269 6.24 7.94 11.57
CA PRO A 269 7.07 7.31 12.59
C PRO A 269 6.33 6.86 13.86
N GLY A 270 5.08 7.27 14.06
CA GLY A 270 4.21 6.80 15.15
C GLY A 270 3.92 5.30 15.15
N THR A 271 4.01 4.63 14.00
CA THR A 271 3.79 3.17 13.89
C THR A 271 5.02 2.32 14.21
N GLY A 272 6.21 2.95 14.31
CA GLY A 272 7.49 2.30 14.61
C GLY A 272 8.15 1.66 13.39
N LEU A 273 9.45 1.86 13.20
CA LEU A 273 10.20 1.48 11.99
C LEU A 273 10.11 -0.02 11.59
N GLY A 274 9.76 -0.90 12.53
CA GLY A 274 9.55 -2.33 12.27
C GLY A 274 8.28 -2.64 11.45
N THR A 275 7.24 -1.80 11.49
CA THR A 275 6.01 -1.98 10.71
C THR A 275 6.24 -1.64 9.23
N ASN A 276 7.00 -0.60 8.93
CA ASN A 276 7.30 -0.18 7.55
C ASN A 276 8.05 -1.27 6.75
N ILE A 277 8.90 -2.08 7.39
CA ILE A 277 9.53 -3.25 6.75
C ILE A 277 8.47 -4.25 6.27
N LEU A 278 7.39 -4.43 7.04
CA LEU A 278 6.30 -5.34 6.70
C LEU A 278 5.47 -4.80 5.52
N HIS A 279 5.33 -3.48 5.41
CA HIS A 279 4.63 -2.86 4.26
C HIS A 279 5.35 -3.14 2.94
N GLU A 280 6.68 -3.10 2.94
CA GLU A 280 7.49 -3.48 1.76
C GLU A 280 7.24 -4.93 1.32
N TYR A 281 6.96 -5.85 2.26
CA TYR A 281 6.66 -7.23 1.91
C TYR A 281 5.28 -7.37 1.28
N VAL A 282 4.29 -6.59 1.73
CA VAL A 282 2.98 -6.52 1.04
C VAL A 282 3.13 -5.98 -0.38
N TYR A 283 4.05 -5.03 -0.61
CA TYR A 283 4.38 -4.59 -1.96
C TYR A 283 4.92 -5.73 -2.83
N SER A 284 5.86 -6.51 -2.31
CA SER A 284 6.40 -7.68 -3.02
C SER A 284 5.33 -8.76 -3.27
N ASP A 285 4.43 -9.00 -2.31
CA ASP A 285 3.34 -9.97 -2.44
C ASP A 285 2.33 -9.54 -3.51
N ALA A 286 2.05 -8.24 -3.60
CA ALA A 286 1.23 -7.69 -4.67
C ALA A 286 1.86 -7.88 -6.06
N LEU A 287 3.17 -7.65 -6.18
CA LEU A 287 3.89 -7.88 -7.43
C LEU A 287 3.95 -9.37 -7.80
N ASP A 288 4.18 -10.26 -6.83
CA ASP A 288 4.15 -11.72 -7.01
C ASP A 288 2.77 -12.22 -7.45
N ALA A 289 1.71 -11.59 -6.93
CA ALA A 289 0.34 -11.84 -7.35
C ALA A 289 -0.03 -11.18 -8.69
N GLY A 290 0.89 -10.47 -9.35
CA GLY A 290 0.67 -9.84 -10.65
C GLY A 290 -0.04 -8.50 -10.64
N CYS A 291 -0.18 -7.87 -9.47
CA CYS A 291 -0.72 -6.52 -9.37
C CYS A 291 0.23 -5.51 -10.02
N ARG A 292 -0.34 -4.54 -10.72
CA ARG A 292 0.39 -3.45 -11.36
C ARG A 292 0.40 -2.25 -10.41
N VAL A 293 1.28 -2.33 -9.42
CA VAL A 293 1.34 -1.36 -8.32
C VAL A 293 2.73 -0.73 -8.20
N SER A 294 2.80 0.48 -7.65
CA SER A 294 4.04 1.11 -7.19
C SER A 294 3.90 1.51 -5.73
N THR A 295 4.90 2.17 -5.16
CA THR A 295 4.95 2.56 -3.76
C THR A 295 4.58 4.02 -3.55
N ILE A 296 3.90 4.32 -2.45
CA ILE A 296 3.69 5.69 -1.93
C ILE A 296 4.09 5.78 -0.46
N CYS A 297 4.25 7.01 0.02
CA CYS A 297 4.33 7.36 1.43
C CYS A 297 3.16 8.26 1.80
N GLY A 298 2.61 8.05 2.99
CA GLY A 298 1.60 8.88 3.59
C GLY A 298 1.99 9.31 5.00
N SER A 299 1.53 10.49 5.43
CA SER A 299 1.80 10.98 6.78
C SER A 299 0.81 10.45 7.82
N ASP A 300 -0.41 10.11 7.41
CA ASP A 300 -1.48 9.64 8.30
C ASP A 300 -1.66 10.57 9.51
N GLN A 301 -1.50 11.87 9.23
CA GLN A 301 -1.63 12.91 10.23
C GLN A 301 -3.09 13.20 10.54
N HIS A 302 -3.38 13.28 11.83
CA HIS A 302 -4.71 13.47 12.38
C HIS A 302 -4.83 14.85 13.05
N GLY A 303 -5.18 15.88 12.27
CA GLY A 303 -5.54 17.24 12.75
C GLY A 303 -4.44 18.09 13.42
N ASP A 304 -3.36 17.48 13.92
CA ASP A 304 -2.14 18.16 14.38
C ASP A 304 -1.09 18.15 13.27
N TRP A 305 -1.41 18.78 12.13
CA TRP A 305 -0.58 18.68 10.94
C TRP A 305 0.81 19.30 11.13
N TYR A 306 1.86 18.61 10.68
CA TYR A 306 3.25 19.09 10.65
C TYR A 306 3.97 18.52 9.42
N PHE A 307 4.26 19.33 8.42
CA PHE A 307 4.79 18.76 7.16
C PHE A 307 6.24 18.28 7.28
N ASP A 308 7.09 19.08 7.93
CA ASP A 308 8.53 18.80 8.09
C ASP A 308 8.83 17.79 9.21
N GLY A 309 7.88 17.49 10.09
CA GLY A 309 8.10 16.48 11.14
C GLY A 309 7.98 15.03 10.63
N TYR A 310 7.55 14.84 9.38
CA TYR A 310 7.56 13.55 8.68
C TYR A 310 8.43 13.67 7.42
N MET A 311 9.60 13.02 7.41
CA MET A 311 10.53 13.10 6.26
C MET A 311 10.08 12.29 5.04
N GLY A 312 9.20 11.31 5.20
CA GLY A 312 8.70 10.49 4.10
C GLY A 312 7.90 11.30 3.09
N LYS A 313 8.18 11.12 1.79
CA LYS A 313 7.39 11.71 0.70
C LYS A 313 7.20 10.74 -0.46
N THR A 314 6.05 10.88 -1.11
CA THR A 314 5.82 10.32 -2.44
C THR A 314 6.41 11.27 -3.47
N VAL A 315 7.27 10.77 -4.35
CA VAL A 315 7.79 11.54 -5.49
C VAL A 315 7.03 11.15 -6.75
N ILE A 316 6.42 12.11 -7.42
CA ILE A 316 5.68 11.95 -8.67
C ILE A 316 6.51 12.46 -9.84
N MET A 317 6.62 11.66 -10.90
CA MET A 317 7.35 12.02 -12.12
C MET A 317 6.38 12.45 -13.22
N ALA A 318 6.36 13.74 -13.52
CA ALA A 318 5.48 14.34 -14.53
C ALA A 318 6.17 15.51 -15.24
N PRO A 319 5.82 15.83 -16.50
CA PRO A 319 6.45 16.90 -17.27
C PRO A 319 6.07 18.30 -16.76
N GLU A 320 4.92 18.44 -16.12
CA GLU A 320 4.42 19.71 -15.59
C GLU A 320 3.52 19.49 -14.38
N LYS A 321 3.36 20.53 -13.56
CA LYS A 321 2.53 20.53 -12.37
C LYS A 321 1.09 20.89 -12.73
N THR A 322 0.43 20.01 -13.47
CA THR A 322 -0.99 20.13 -13.81
C THR A 322 -1.74 18.91 -13.31
N ARG A 323 -3.02 19.09 -12.95
CA ARG A 323 -3.88 17.98 -12.52
C ARG A 323 -3.90 16.85 -13.56
N GLU A 324 -3.93 17.20 -14.83
CA GLU A 324 -3.88 16.24 -15.93
C GLU A 324 -2.57 15.43 -15.95
N ALA A 325 -1.42 16.10 -15.86
CA ALA A 325 -0.12 15.45 -15.90
C ALA A 325 0.15 14.59 -14.66
N ILE A 326 -0.27 15.05 -13.47
CA ILE A 326 -0.18 14.28 -12.24
C ILE A 326 -1.13 13.06 -12.28
N THR A 327 -2.39 13.22 -12.70
CA THR A 327 -3.31 12.08 -12.85
C THR A 327 -2.77 11.06 -13.87
N ASP A 328 -2.20 11.49 -14.99
CA ASP A 328 -1.57 10.57 -15.95
C ASP A 328 -0.34 9.89 -15.35
N ALA A 329 0.49 10.58 -14.57
CA ALA A 329 1.59 9.96 -13.84
C ALA A 329 1.11 8.89 -12.86
N LEU A 330 0.06 9.19 -12.08
CA LEU A 330 -0.47 8.26 -11.09
C LEU A 330 -1.08 7.00 -11.72
N LEU A 331 -1.85 7.17 -12.79
CA LEU A 331 -2.46 6.03 -13.50
C LEU A 331 -1.44 5.13 -14.20
N ASN A 332 -0.24 5.64 -14.48
CA ASN A 332 0.86 4.91 -15.12
C ASN A 332 2.01 4.61 -14.15
N LEU A 333 1.73 4.56 -12.84
CA LEU A 333 2.69 4.13 -11.80
C LEU A 333 3.96 4.99 -11.70
N ARG A 334 3.96 6.21 -12.25
CA ARG A 334 5.11 7.13 -12.24
C ARG A 334 5.22 7.88 -10.91
N ALA A 335 5.19 7.14 -9.82
CA ALA A 335 5.44 7.65 -8.48
C ALA A 335 6.17 6.62 -7.63
N TYR A 336 6.93 7.09 -6.64
CA TYR A 336 7.68 6.24 -5.75
C TYR A 336 7.82 6.80 -4.33
N ALA A 337 8.10 5.93 -3.37
CA ALA A 337 8.27 6.25 -1.97
C ALA A 337 9.74 6.58 -1.63
N CYS A 338 9.97 7.61 -0.82
CA CYS A 338 11.28 8.05 -0.37
C CYS A 338 11.24 8.50 1.10
N GLU A 339 11.95 7.81 1.99
CA GLU A 339 12.03 8.15 3.43
C GLU A 339 12.80 9.44 3.69
N SER A 340 13.76 9.81 2.82
CA SER A 340 14.62 10.98 3.00
C SER A 340 14.14 12.22 2.24
N GLU A 341 13.03 12.12 1.50
CA GLU A 341 12.46 13.11 0.56
C GLU A 341 13.44 13.71 -0.48
N ASN A 342 14.70 13.25 -0.51
CA ASN A 342 15.76 13.94 -1.22
C ASN A 342 16.18 13.26 -2.53
N ILE A 343 15.59 12.14 -2.91
CA ILE A 343 16.01 11.37 -4.09
C ILE A 343 15.12 11.65 -5.30
N LYS A 344 15.73 12.08 -6.40
CA LYS A 344 15.17 12.12 -7.76
C LYS A 344 15.69 10.91 -8.53
N LEU A 345 14.81 9.95 -8.81
CA LEU A 345 15.17 8.67 -9.41
C LEU A 345 14.64 8.58 -10.84
N ARG A 346 15.48 8.15 -11.77
CA ARG A 346 15.05 7.67 -13.08
C ARG A 346 15.91 6.47 -13.46
N TYR A 347 15.29 5.40 -13.92
CA TYR A 347 16.04 4.26 -14.43
C TYR A 347 15.36 3.64 -15.65
N SER A 348 16.13 2.86 -16.39
CA SER A 348 15.66 2.09 -17.54
C SER A 348 16.19 0.67 -17.48
N VAL A 349 15.43 -0.26 -18.06
CA VAL A 349 15.84 -1.65 -18.25
C VAL A 349 15.74 -1.99 -19.72
N ASN A 350 16.84 -2.47 -20.29
CA ASN A 350 16.97 -2.75 -21.73
C ASN A 350 16.51 -1.57 -22.62
N GLY A 351 16.81 -0.35 -22.18
CA GLY A 351 16.48 0.89 -22.89
C GLY A 351 15.04 1.39 -22.74
N ARG A 352 14.19 0.74 -21.93
CA ARG A 352 12.83 1.20 -21.62
C ARG A 352 12.79 1.86 -20.24
N VAL A 353 12.33 3.11 -20.17
CA VAL A 353 12.22 3.85 -18.89
C VAL A 353 11.15 3.26 -17.99
N ALA A 354 11.51 3.00 -16.73
CA ALA A 354 10.61 2.50 -15.71
C ALA A 354 9.61 3.57 -15.20
N PRO A 355 8.40 3.17 -14.77
CA PRO A 355 7.85 1.82 -14.83
C PRO A 355 7.51 1.40 -16.27
N CYS A 356 7.73 0.14 -16.61
CA CYS A 356 7.44 -0.37 -17.95
C CYS A 356 7.18 -1.88 -17.97
N ASP A 357 6.50 -2.30 -19.04
CA ASP A 357 6.42 -3.68 -19.48
C ASP A 357 7.57 -3.98 -20.45
N LEU A 358 8.28 -5.07 -20.19
CA LEU A 358 9.29 -5.64 -21.06
C LEU A 358 8.73 -6.91 -21.71
N GLU A 359 9.36 -7.31 -22.81
CA GLU A 359 9.21 -8.67 -23.31
C GLU A 359 10.10 -9.62 -22.49
N PRO A 360 9.74 -10.91 -22.36
CA PRO A 360 10.56 -11.88 -21.66
C PRO A 360 11.97 -11.99 -22.27
N GLU A 361 12.99 -11.71 -21.46
CA GLU A 361 14.40 -11.83 -21.81
C GLU A 361 15.17 -12.64 -20.76
N SER A 362 16.37 -13.11 -21.11
CA SER A 362 17.28 -13.79 -20.19
C SER A 362 18.29 -12.83 -19.54
N LYS A 363 18.45 -11.62 -20.09
CA LYS A 363 19.42 -10.63 -19.65
C LYS A 363 18.77 -9.26 -19.50
N TYR A 364 19.02 -8.61 -18.37
CA TYR A 364 18.47 -7.30 -18.04
C TYR A 364 19.58 -6.32 -17.70
N ARG A 365 19.69 -5.25 -18.49
CA ARG A 365 20.62 -4.14 -18.29
C ARG A 365 19.90 -2.95 -17.68
N PHE A 366 20.31 -2.59 -16.47
CA PHE A 366 19.82 -1.45 -15.72
C PHE A 366 20.72 -0.25 -15.98
N ASN A 367 20.13 0.90 -16.31
CA ASN A 367 20.81 2.20 -16.29
C ASN A 367 20.05 3.10 -15.31
N VAL A 368 20.74 3.57 -14.29
CA VAL A 368 20.16 4.27 -13.15
C VAL A 368 20.75 5.66 -13.07
N LYS A 369 19.88 6.66 -12.96
CA LYS A 369 20.25 8.04 -12.72
C LYS A 369 19.61 8.54 -11.43
N ILE A 370 20.45 9.08 -10.57
CA ILE A 370 20.06 9.68 -9.29
C ILE A 370 20.37 11.17 -9.36
N GLY A 371 19.45 11.98 -8.86
CA GLY A 371 19.69 13.37 -8.53
C GLY A 371 19.06 13.68 -7.17
N TYR A 372 19.22 14.92 -6.73
CA TYR A 372 18.77 15.31 -5.40
C TYR A 372 17.90 16.57 -5.42
N PHE A 373 16.98 16.69 -4.47
CA PHE A 373 16.19 17.92 -4.26
C PHE A 373 16.99 18.99 -3.52
N ARG A 374 17.92 18.56 -2.66
CA ARG A 374 18.80 19.33 -1.78
C ARG A 374 20.20 18.72 -1.81
N ASP A 375 21.21 19.58 -1.67
CA ASP A 375 22.60 19.14 -1.55
C ASP A 375 22.90 18.73 -0.09
N ASP A 376 22.52 17.50 0.25
CA ASP A 376 22.71 16.91 1.58
C ASP A 376 23.26 15.49 1.47
N ASN A 377 24.55 15.35 1.78
CA ASN A 377 25.27 14.08 1.69
C ASN A 377 24.75 12.99 2.63
N SER A 378 24.11 13.35 3.75
CA SER A 378 23.61 12.36 4.72
C SER A 378 22.47 11.49 4.16
N THR A 379 21.75 12.04 3.18
CA THR A 379 20.59 11.42 2.52
C THR A 379 20.95 10.71 1.20
N ARG A 380 22.24 10.70 0.83
CA ARG A 380 22.70 10.01 -0.38
C ARG A 380 22.72 8.50 -0.13
N PRO A 381 22.19 7.68 -1.06
CA PRO A 381 22.32 6.24 -0.98
C PRO A 381 23.79 5.84 -0.84
N VAL A 382 24.07 4.85 0.00
CA VAL A 382 25.36 4.14 0.03
C VAL A 382 25.27 2.81 -0.70
N ARG A 383 24.04 2.32 -0.92
CA ARG A 383 23.76 1.02 -1.51
C ARG A 383 22.52 1.05 -2.40
N CYS A 384 22.55 0.28 -3.48
CA CYS A 384 21.40 -0.03 -4.33
C CYS A 384 21.19 -1.54 -4.38
N GLU A 385 19.97 -1.99 -4.08
CA GLU A 385 19.56 -3.39 -4.08
C GLU A 385 18.55 -3.61 -5.20
N LEU A 386 18.77 -4.61 -6.04
CA LEU A 386 17.78 -5.09 -7.00
C LEU A 386 16.91 -6.15 -6.31
N ILE A 387 15.62 -5.84 -6.16
CA ILE A 387 14.62 -6.73 -5.60
C ILE A 387 13.79 -7.36 -6.72
N SER A 388 13.45 -8.63 -6.56
CA SER A 388 12.63 -9.41 -7.50
C SER A 388 11.79 -10.45 -6.74
N ASP A 389 11.25 -11.43 -7.46
CA ASP A 389 10.30 -12.44 -7.00
C ASP A 389 10.56 -12.97 -5.59
N GLY A 390 9.50 -13.01 -4.79
CA GLY A 390 9.61 -13.36 -3.39
C GLY A 390 10.13 -12.22 -2.50
N GLY A 391 10.20 -10.98 -2.99
CA GLY A 391 10.77 -9.85 -2.26
C GLY A 391 12.28 -9.97 -2.02
N ARG A 392 12.97 -10.77 -2.85
CA ARG A 392 14.37 -11.14 -2.63
C ARG A 392 15.32 -10.14 -3.26
N THR A 393 16.36 -9.77 -2.51
CA THR A 393 17.52 -9.07 -3.07
C THR A 393 18.32 -10.03 -3.93
N ILE A 394 18.30 -9.85 -5.25
CA ILE A 394 19.02 -10.69 -6.21
C ILE A 394 20.35 -10.07 -6.66
N LYS A 395 20.57 -8.78 -6.38
CA LYS A 395 21.84 -8.09 -6.59
C LYS A 395 21.97 -6.91 -5.65
N THR A 396 23.19 -6.67 -5.19
CA THR A 396 23.55 -5.49 -4.40
C THR A 396 24.71 -4.77 -5.07
N VAL A 397 24.58 -3.46 -5.21
CA VAL A 397 25.64 -2.53 -5.62
C VAL A 397 25.96 -1.69 -4.39
N GLU A 398 27.15 -1.90 -3.82
CA GLU A 398 27.67 -1.12 -2.70
C GLU A 398 28.39 0.15 -3.19
N ASP A 399 28.69 1.07 -2.27
CA ASP A 399 29.44 2.31 -2.51
C ASP A 399 28.84 3.19 -3.64
N VAL A 400 27.53 3.35 -3.63
CA VAL A 400 26.77 4.13 -4.61
C VAL A 400 26.98 5.64 -4.39
N ASP A 401 28.11 6.20 -4.81
CA ASP A 401 28.38 7.66 -4.73
C ASP A 401 28.38 8.34 -6.13
N PHE A 402 27.70 7.74 -7.10
CA PHE A 402 27.67 8.25 -8.49
C PHE A 402 26.25 8.65 -8.91
N ASP A 403 26.13 9.83 -9.54
CA ASP A 403 24.86 10.35 -10.10
C ASP A 403 24.28 9.47 -11.23
N ASP A 404 25.09 8.59 -11.84
CA ASP A 404 24.70 7.64 -12.89
C ASP A 404 25.53 6.35 -12.77
N PHE A 405 24.88 5.19 -12.85
CA PHE A 405 25.55 3.90 -12.94
C PHE A 405 24.72 2.87 -13.71
N SER A 406 25.36 1.79 -14.14
CA SER A 406 24.71 0.67 -14.82
C SER A 406 25.21 -0.67 -14.34
N PHE A 407 24.34 -1.68 -14.43
CA PHE A 407 24.69 -3.06 -14.14
C PHE A 407 23.80 -4.02 -14.92
N GLU A 408 24.23 -5.28 -15.01
CA GLU A 408 23.47 -6.35 -15.65
C GLU A 408 23.23 -7.51 -14.69
N ILE A 409 22.14 -8.23 -14.94
CA ILE A 409 21.82 -9.54 -14.37
C ILE A 409 21.34 -10.49 -15.46
N GLU A 410 21.43 -11.79 -15.17
CA GLU A 410 20.80 -12.85 -15.95
C GLU A 410 19.70 -13.49 -15.11
N SER A 411 18.52 -13.68 -15.69
CA SER A 411 17.41 -14.38 -15.06
C SER A 411 16.40 -14.85 -16.10
N ASP A 412 16.12 -16.14 -16.07
CA ASP A 412 15.09 -16.75 -16.93
C ASP A 412 13.72 -16.88 -16.24
N THR A 413 13.63 -16.50 -14.96
CA THR A 413 12.45 -16.72 -14.13
C THR A 413 11.87 -15.46 -13.52
N ALA A 414 12.64 -14.38 -13.44
CA ALA A 414 12.19 -13.17 -12.75
C ALA A 414 10.99 -12.53 -13.46
N ARG A 415 9.89 -12.27 -12.74
CA ARG A 415 8.63 -11.71 -13.28
C ARG A 415 8.55 -10.20 -13.16
N TRP A 416 9.26 -9.63 -12.18
CA TRP A 416 9.30 -8.20 -11.92
C TRP A 416 10.61 -7.80 -11.25
N PHE A 417 10.94 -6.52 -11.32
CA PHE A 417 12.07 -5.93 -10.62
C PHE A 417 11.73 -4.56 -10.06
N TYR A 418 12.30 -4.20 -8.91
CA TYR A 418 12.43 -2.81 -8.47
C TYR A 418 13.79 -2.58 -7.79
N LEU A 419 14.20 -1.33 -7.70
CA LEU A 419 15.42 -0.91 -7.00
C LEU A 419 15.06 -0.37 -5.62
N ARG A 420 15.79 -0.81 -4.60
CA ARG A 420 15.77 -0.22 -3.26
C ARG A 420 17.10 0.47 -3.00
N PHE A 421 17.06 1.78 -2.75
CA PHE A 421 18.23 2.55 -2.34
C PHE A 421 18.24 2.66 -0.82
N VAL A 422 19.42 2.54 -0.23
CA VAL A 422 19.61 2.64 1.22
C VAL A 422 20.71 3.66 1.49
N ASP A 423 20.43 4.67 2.31
CA ASP A 423 21.43 5.65 2.74
C ASP A 423 22.20 5.21 3.99
N SER A 424 23.17 6.03 4.42
CA SER A 424 24.04 5.73 5.57
C SER A 424 23.31 5.63 6.92
N GLU A 425 22.07 6.14 7.02
CA GLU A 425 21.23 6.03 8.20
C GLU A 425 20.24 4.85 8.11
N GLY A 426 20.27 4.11 7.00
CA GLY A 426 19.38 2.99 6.72
C GLY A 426 18.05 3.40 6.09
N ARG A 427 17.87 4.68 5.73
CA ARG A 427 16.64 5.17 5.09
C ARG A 427 16.54 4.66 3.66
N ARG A 428 15.31 4.41 3.21
CA ARG A 428 14.99 3.70 1.97
C ARG A 428 14.30 4.57 0.93
N THR A 429 14.52 4.22 -0.33
CA THR A 429 13.73 4.68 -1.48
C THR A 429 13.43 3.49 -2.38
N TRP A 430 12.17 3.31 -2.73
CA TRP A 430 11.69 2.15 -3.50
C TRP A 430 11.30 2.60 -4.89
N SER A 431 11.96 2.14 -5.94
CA SER A 431 11.64 2.58 -7.29
C SER A 431 10.27 2.06 -7.76
N PRO A 432 9.66 2.70 -8.78
CA PRO A 432 8.58 2.07 -9.53
C PRO A 432 9.07 0.75 -10.13
N PRO A 433 8.23 -0.27 -10.31
CA PRO A 433 8.69 -1.56 -10.80
C PRO A 433 8.80 -1.60 -12.33
N VAL A 434 9.57 -2.57 -12.83
CA VAL A 434 9.49 -3.05 -14.21
C VAL A 434 8.97 -4.48 -14.20
N PHE A 435 8.26 -4.85 -15.25
CA PHE A 435 7.65 -6.17 -15.40
C PHE A 435 8.27 -6.87 -16.59
N SER A 436 8.74 -8.10 -16.42
CA SER A 436 9.49 -8.81 -17.46
C SER A 436 8.62 -9.42 -18.57
N GLY A 437 7.30 -9.26 -18.48
CA GLY A 437 6.34 -9.87 -19.42
C GLY A 437 6.11 -11.37 -19.18
N ARG A 438 6.73 -11.96 -18.16
CA ARG A 438 6.51 -13.37 -17.78
C ARG A 438 5.19 -13.53 -17.04
N GLU A 439 4.58 -14.72 -17.17
CA GLU A 439 3.32 -15.05 -16.50
C GLU A 439 3.51 -15.14 -14.98
N TYR A 440 2.44 -14.78 -14.25
CA TYR A 440 2.37 -14.92 -12.81
C TYR A 440 1.77 -16.26 -12.45
N ASP A 441 2.40 -16.97 -11.53
CA ASP A 441 1.83 -18.20 -10.99
C ASP A 441 0.64 -17.84 -10.11
N LEU A 442 -0.52 -18.42 -10.39
CA LEU A 442 -1.58 -18.47 -9.39
C LEU A 442 -1.15 -19.51 -8.35
N PHE A 443 -0.67 -19.05 -7.21
CA PHE A 443 -0.46 -19.92 -6.06
C PHE A 443 -1.81 -20.52 -5.66
N THR A 444 -2.01 -21.81 -5.92
CA THR A 444 -3.12 -22.56 -5.32
C THR A 444 -2.54 -23.59 -4.35
N ASN A 445 -3.18 -23.76 -3.19
CA ASN A 445 -2.83 -24.80 -2.22
C ASN A 445 -3.26 -26.21 -2.69
N ASP A 446 -3.72 -26.34 -3.93
CA ASP A 446 -4.23 -27.59 -4.49
C ASP A 446 -3.11 -28.63 -4.59
N GLY A 447 -3.44 -29.89 -4.26
CA GLY A 447 -2.57 -31.05 -4.50
C GLY A 447 -1.56 -31.37 -3.39
N LEU A 448 -1.53 -30.66 -2.26
CA LEU A 448 -0.72 -31.04 -1.10
C LEU A 448 -1.49 -31.98 -0.17
N THR A 449 -0.82 -33.04 0.32
CA THR A 449 -1.39 -33.94 1.35
C THR A 449 -0.61 -33.78 2.65
N PRO A 450 -1.24 -33.30 3.75
CA PRO A 450 -0.52 -33.16 5.02
C PRO A 450 -0.18 -34.54 5.61
N ILE A 451 1.03 -34.67 6.13
CA ILE A 451 1.47 -35.80 6.94
C ILE A 451 0.79 -35.70 8.31
N ASP A 452 0.33 -36.83 8.85
CA ASP A 452 -0.25 -36.87 10.19
C ASP A 452 0.80 -36.44 11.23
N ARG A 453 0.44 -35.50 12.11
CA ARG A 453 1.32 -34.94 13.14
C ARG A 453 1.90 -35.95 14.12
N SER A 454 1.25 -37.10 14.28
CA SER A 454 1.78 -38.22 15.07
C SER A 454 2.93 -38.97 14.38
N GLU A 455 3.16 -38.72 13.09
CA GLU A 455 4.22 -39.34 12.30
C GLU A 455 5.52 -38.51 12.25
N PHE A 456 5.58 -37.36 12.92
CA PHE A 456 6.82 -36.59 13.02
C PHE A 456 6.97 -35.94 14.40
N THR A 457 8.20 -35.61 14.75
CA THR A 457 8.55 -34.82 15.95
C THR A 457 9.32 -33.57 15.56
N VAL A 458 9.21 -32.52 16.35
CA VAL A 458 9.94 -31.27 16.12
C VAL A 458 10.86 -30.97 17.30
N THR A 459 12.16 -30.79 17.05
CA THR A 459 13.15 -30.43 18.06
C THR A 459 13.83 -29.10 17.75
N ASP A 460 14.19 -28.34 18.78
CA ASP A 460 14.98 -27.11 18.64
C ASP A 460 16.48 -27.37 18.45
N GLU A 461 17.27 -26.30 18.30
CA GLU A 461 18.73 -26.37 18.17
C GLU A 461 19.45 -27.05 19.35
N LYS A 462 18.80 -27.16 20.52
CA LYS A 462 19.34 -27.85 21.71
C LYS A 462 18.95 -29.34 21.72
N GLY A 463 18.18 -29.80 20.73
CA GLY A 463 17.63 -31.15 20.66
C GLY A 463 16.45 -31.38 21.60
N SER A 464 15.85 -30.30 22.13
CA SER A 464 14.69 -30.38 23.02
C SER A 464 13.45 -30.60 22.16
N ASP A 465 12.63 -31.60 22.51
CA ASP A 465 11.31 -31.78 21.92
C ASP A 465 10.46 -30.55 22.22
N THR A 466 9.94 -29.95 21.15
CA THR A 466 9.14 -28.73 21.27
C THR A 466 7.68 -29.01 21.57
N PHE A 467 7.15 -30.23 21.31
CA PHE A 467 5.76 -30.74 21.43
C PHE A 467 4.62 -29.80 20.95
N ALA A 468 4.64 -28.55 21.38
CA ALA A 468 3.87 -27.40 20.93
C ALA A 468 3.82 -27.16 19.42
N LEU A 469 4.77 -27.69 18.65
CA LEU A 469 4.86 -27.44 17.21
C LEU A 469 4.21 -28.53 16.36
N ASN A 470 3.63 -29.57 16.96
CA ASN A 470 2.92 -30.63 16.26
C ASN A 470 1.75 -31.21 17.09
N ASP A 471 1.20 -30.42 18.01
CA ASP A 471 0.06 -30.83 18.86
C ASP A 471 -1.30 -30.53 18.19
N GLY A 472 -1.31 -29.78 17.09
CA GLY A 472 -2.52 -29.36 16.40
C GLY A 472 -3.21 -28.16 17.01
N ASP A 473 -2.61 -27.51 18.01
CA ASP A 473 -3.06 -26.28 18.61
C ASP A 473 -2.17 -25.11 18.17
N THR A 474 -2.65 -24.32 17.22
CA THR A 474 -1.97 -23.11 16.74
C THR A 474 -1.78 -22.01 17.81
N TYR A 475 -2.30 -22.19 19.03
CA TYR A 475 -2.02 -21.31 20.18
C TYR A 475 -0.89 -21.82 21.08
N THR A 476 -0.45 -23.07 20.92
CA THR A 476 0.75 -23.54 21.60
C THR A 476 1.97 -23.03 20.83
N GLU A 477 2.86 -22.35 21.54
CA GLU A 477 3.97 -21.61 20.94
C GLU A 477 5.31 -22.12 21.46
N TRP A 478 6.27 -22.24 20.57
CA TRP A 478 7.69 -22.36 20.89
C TRP A 478 8.38 -20.99 20.78
N SER A 479 9.37 -20.72 21.63
CA SER A 479 10.09 -19.44 21.68
C SER A 479 11.60 -19.63 21.70
N ALA A 480 12.30 -18.78 20.96
CA ALA A 480 13.76 -18.61 21.03
C ALA A 480 14.12 -17.26 21.69
N GLU A 481 15.24 -17.19 22.42
CA GLU A 481 15.66 -15.96 23.11
C GLU A 481 16.17 -14.85 22.17
N GLY A 482 16.44 -15.16 20.89
CA GLY A 482 16.90 -14.19 19.89
C GLY A 482 16.15 -14.28 18.57
N GLY A 483 16.54 -13.42 17.61
CA GLY A 483 15.89 -13.31 16.29
C GLY A 483 16.30 -14.37 15.26
N CYS A 484 17.01 -15.42 15.69
CA CYS A 484 17.44 -16.53 14.84
C CYS A 484 17.25 -17.85 15.59
N ALA A 485 16.85 -18.90 14.88
CA ALA A 485 16.52 -20.20 15.45
C ALA A 485 16.62 -21.30 14.40
N SER A 486 16.78 -22.56 14.84
CA SER A 486 16.60 -23.71 13.96
C SER A 486 15.69 -24.77 14.58
N LEU A 487 14.78 -25.28 13.76
CA LEU A 487 13.85 -26.35 14.10
C LEU A 487 14.10 -27.53 13.17
N THR A 488 14.19 -28.72 13.74
CA THR A 488 14.36 -29.97 12.98
C THR A 488 13.12 -30.82 13.14
N VAL A 489 12.49 -31.14 12.01
CA VAL A 489 11.40 -32.11 11.90
C VAL A 489 12.00 -33.48 11.58
N ASP A 490 11.76 -34.49 12.41
CA ASP A 490 12.09 -35.89 12.13
C ASP A 490 10.80 -36.67 11.86
N MET A 491 10.64 -37.18 10.64
CA MET A 491 9.48 -37.98 10.23
C MET A 491 9.59 -39.46 10.61
N GLY A 492 10.63 -39.85 11.36
CA GLY A 492 10.93 -41.21 11.81
C GLY A 492 11.37 -42.19 10.70
N ARG A 493 11.03 -41.88 9.44
CA ARG A 493 11.34 -42.64 8.23
C ARG A 493 11.50 -41.70 7.04
N GLU A 494 12.19 -42.17 6.01
CA GLU A 494 12.25 -41.44 4.75
C GLU A 494 10.89 -41.47 4.04
N ARG A 495 10.41 -40.31 3.60
CA ARG A 495 9.19 -40.10 2.83
C ARG A 495 9.41 -39.05 1.75
N ARG A 496 8.47 -38.98 0.82
CA ARG A 496 8.44 -37.91 -0.17
C ARG A 496 7.84 -36.66 0.48
N VAL A 497 8.52 -35.53 0.39
CA VAL A 497 8.07 -34.24 0.94
C VAL A 497 8.19 -33.14 -0.11
N SER A 498 7.23 -32.22 -0.12
CA SER A 498 7.15 -31.13 -1.10
C SER A 498 6.77 -29.77 -0.52
N ALA A 499 6.35 -29.70 0.75
CA ALA A 499 6.15 -28.44 1.43
C ALA A 499 6.34 -28.54 2.95
N LEU A 500 6.61 -27.37 3.56
CA LEU A 500 6.60 -27.16 5.00
C LEU A 500 5.65 -25.99 5.30
N GLY A 501 4.72 -26.20 6.22
CA GLY A 501 3.84 -25.18 6.77
C GLY A 501 4.36 -24.72 8.13
N CYS A 502 4.31 -23.41 8.39
CA CYS A 502 4.78 -22.83 9.64
C CYS A 502 3.92 -21.63 10.06
N TYR A 503 3.66 -21.48 11.36
CA TYR A 503 2.95 -20.35 11.93
C TYR A 503 3.91 -19.37 12.61
N ALA A 504 4.07 -18.19 12.02
CA ALA A 504 4.77 -17.08 12.65
C ALA A 504 3.90 -16.43 13.73
N VAL A 505 4.46 -16.23 14.93
CA VAL A 505 3.75 -15.64 16.07
C VAL A 505 4.47 -14.40 16.58
N LEU A 506 3.72 -13.38 16.94
CA LEU A 506 4.25 -12.18 17.58
C LEU A 506 4.17 -12.27 19.09
N LEU A 507 5.02 -11.48 19.73
CA LEU A 507 4.86 -11.18 21.14
C LEU A 507 3.57 -10.40 21.39
N ASN A 508 2.79 -10.87 22.36
CA ASN A 508 1.57 -10.18 22.75
C ASN A 508 1.88 -8.96 23.64
N ILE A 509 0.90 -8.05 23.78
CA ILE A 509 1.04 -6.81 24.55
C ILE A 509 1.43 -7.07 26.02
N GLN A 510 0.92 -8.14 26.62
CA GLN A 510 1.19 -8.44 28.03
C GLN A 510 2.65 -8.87 28.21
N GLU A 511 3.19 -9.65 27.28
CA GLU A 511 4.59 -10.06 27.26
C GLU A 511 5.54 -8.88 27.01
N LEU A 512 5.21 -8.01 26.07
CA LEU A 512 5.98 -6.78 25.81
C LEU A 512 6.02 -5.91 27.07
N ARG A 513 4.87 -5.69 27.72
CA ARG A 513 4.78 -4.94 28.98
C ARG A 513 5.57 -5.59 30.11
N ALA A 514 5.50 -6.91 30.26
CA ALA A 514 6.26 -7.64 31.28
C ALA A 514 7.78 -7.51 31.09
N ARG A 515 8.22 -7.33 29.84
CA ARG A 515 9.64 -7.09 29.49
C ARG A 515 10.04 -5.61 29.50
N GLY A 516 9.12 -4.69 29.80
CA GLY A 516 9.37 -3.24 29.73
C GLY A 516 9.60 -2.73 28.31
N ILE A 517 9.13 -3.46 27.29
CA ILE A 517 9.29 -3.14 25.88
C ILE A 517 8.07 -2.36 25.40
N PRO A 518 8.24 -1.21 24.70
CA PRO A 518 7.12 -0.49 24.11
C PRO A 518 6.30 -1.38 23.16
N THR A 519 4.97 -1.31 23.25
CA THR A 519 4.07 -2.15 22.44
C THR A 519 4.22 -1.91 20.94
N ALA A 520 4.62 -0.69 20.54
CA ALA A 520 4.98 -0.34 19.16
C ALA A 520 6.10 -1.22 18.57
N LEU A 521 6.87 -1.92 19.41
CA LEU A 521 7.96 -2.78 18.95
C LEU A 521 7.55 -4.23 18.71
N ALA A 522 6.28 -4.60 18.88
CA ALA A 522 5.78 -5.96 18.68
C ALA A 522 6.24 -6.56 17.34
N ALA A 523 6.09 -5.77 16.27
CA ALA A 523 6.45 -6.14 14.90
C ALA A 523 7.92 -6.56 14.76
N SER A 524 8.82 -6.11 15.64
CA SER A 524 10.26 -6.42 15.64
C SER A 524 10.59 -7.90 15.91
N SER A 525 9.63 -8.65 16.47
CA SER A 525 9.74 -10.10 16.73
C SER A 525 9.36 -10.97 15.53
N PHE A 526 8.76 -10.38 14.48
CA PHE A 526 8.27 -11.15 13.35
C PHE A 526 9.42 -11.81 12.58
N PRO A 527 9.41 -13.15 12.39
CA PRO A 527 10.39 -13.83 11.54
C PRO A 527 10.29 -13.34 10.11
N VAL A 528 11.43 -13.17 9.46
CA VAL A 528 11.50 -12.62 8.10
C VAL A 528 12.19 -13.61 7.19
N ASP A 529 13.51 -13.79 7.33
CA ASP A 529 14.27 -14.67 6.45
C ASP A 529 14.21 -16.10 6.95
N TYR A 530 14.00 -17.03 6.03
CA TYR A 530 14.12 -18.46 6.31
C TYR A 530 14.97 -19.21 5.30
N ARG A 531 15.48 -20.35 5.76
CA ARG A 531 16.02 -21.42 4.93
C ARG A 531 15.35 -22.74 5.31
N ILE A 532 14.92 -23.50 4.32
CA ILE A 532 14.44 -24.87 4.47
C ILE A 532 15.44 -25.80 3.78
N SER A 533 15.90 -26.77 4.55
CA SER A 533 16.80 -27.81 4.06
C SER A 533 16.25 -29.19 4.39
N VAL A 534 16.55 -30.20 3.58
CA VAL A 534 16.12 -31.58 3.80
C VAL A 534 17.31 -32.51 3.96
N SER A 535 17.15 -33.60 4.71
CA SER A 535 18.19 -34.61 4.91
C SER A 535 17.60 -36.01 5.01
N ARG A 536 18.37 -37.02 4.58
CA ARG A 536 18.01 -38.44 4.73
C ARG A 536 18.58 -39.04 6.02
N ASP A 537 19.77 -38.60 6.42
CA ASP A 537 20.54 -39.17 7.54
C ASP A 537 20.61 -38.26 8.78
N GLY A 538 20.22 -36.98 8.63
CA GLY A 538 20.29 -35.97 9.69
C GLY A 538 21.68 -35.35 9.87
N ALA A 539 22.66 -35.72 9.04
CA ALA A 539 24.02 -35.20 9.06
C ALA A 539 24.27 -34.21 7.90
N GLU A 540 23.85 -34.55 6.69
CA GLU A 540 24.01 -33.71 5.51
C GLU A 540 22.67 -33.13 5.06
N TYR A 541 22.57 -31.80 4.99
CA TYR A 541 21.36 -31.08 4.62
C TYR A 541 21.51 -30.42 3.25
N GLU A 542 20.56 -30.70 2.36
CA GLU A 542 20.40 -30.01 1.08
C GLU A 542 19.42 -28.85 1.25
N CYS A 543 19.85 -27.61 0.98
CA CYS A 543 18.94 -26.47 0.93
C CYS A 543 17.95 -26.62 -0.24
N VAL A 544 16.66 -26.61 0.06
CA VAL A 544 15.58 -26.73 -0.94
C VAL A 544 14.83 -25.42 -1.15
N LYS A 545 14.91 -24.49 -0.18
CA LYS A 545 14.28 -23.18 -0.29
C LYS A 545 14.92 -22.15 0.62
N GLU A 546 15.05 -20.93 0.12
CA GLU A 546 15.22 -19.72 0.93
C GLU A 546 14.14 -18.71 0.53
N GLY A 547 13.66 -17.92 1.48
CA GLY A 547 12.59 -16.96 1.23
C GLY A 547 12.27 -16.08 2.42
N LEU A 548 11.21 -15.30 2.26
CA LEU A 548 10.65 -14.45 3.29
C LEU A 548 9.38 -15.09 3.85
N PHE A 549 9.19 -15.06 5.17
CA PHE A 549 7.90 -15.31 5.79
C PHE A 549 6.90 -14.30 5.28
N ARG A 550 5.77 -14.81 4.79
CA ARG A 550 4.72 -14.02 4.17
C ARG A 550 3.53 -13.89 5.09
N SER A 551 3.23 -14.86 5.95
CA SER A 551 1.98 -14.90 6.73
C SER A 551 2.17 -14.55 8.21
N PHE A 552 1.23 -13.81 8.78
CA PHE A 552 1.09 -13.61 10.22
C PHE A 552 -0.22 -14.26 10.70
N ALA A 553 -0.15 -15.00 11.80
CA ALA A 553 -1.27 -15.73 12.41
C ALA A 553 -1.93 -16.81 11.52
N GLY A 554 -1.75 -16.81 10.20
CA GLY A 554 -2.08 -17.92 9.29
C GLY A 554 -0.87 -18.78 8.94
N GLU A 555 -1.12 -19.99 8.45
CA GLU A 555 -0.08 -20.91 8.00
C GLU A 555 0.65 -20.37 6.76
N ASP A 556 1.97 -20.22 6.85
CA ASP A 556 2.82 -20.00 5.67
C ASP A 556 3.26 -21.34 5.09
N ILE A 557 2.68 -21.73 3.95
CA ILE A 557 2.99 -23.00 3.27
C ILE A 557 4.05 -22.77 2.21
N VAL A 558 5.26 -23.23 2.50
CA VAL A 558 6.41 -23.08 1.63
C VAL A 558 6.61 -24.34 0.79
N ARG A 559 6.32 -24.24 -0.51
CA ARG A 559 6.55 -25.31 -1.50
C ARG A 559 7.98 -25.32 -2.02
N PHE A 560 8.49 -26.53 -2.24
CA PHE A 560 9.77 -26.82 -2.86
C PHE A 560 9.70 -28.09 -3.71
N ASP A 561 10.71 -28.32 -4.56
CA ASP A 561 10.75 -29.51 -5.41
C ASP A 561 10.67 -30.78 -4.56
N SER A 562 9.85 -31.74 -4.98
CA SER A 562 9.62 -32.98 -4.22
C SER A 562 10.93 -33.74 -3.95
N LYS A 563 11.26 -33.97 -2.67
CA LYS A 563 12.46 -34.67 -2.22
C LYS A 563 12.10 -35.91 -1.41
N PHE A 564 12.97 -36.91 -1.43
CA PHE A 564 12.87 -38.05 -0.52
C PHE A 564 13.80 -37.79 0.68
N ALA A 565 13.21 -37.59 1.86
CA ALA A 565 13.92 -37.14 3.05
C ALA A 565 13.29 -37.75 4.30
N ARG A 566 14.07 -37.82 5.39
CA ARG A 566 13.58 -38.14 6.73
C ARG A 566 13.47 -36.88 7.60
N PHE A 567 14.39 -35.94 7.40
CA PHE A 567 14.48 -34.73 8.18
C PHE A 567 14.21 -33.50 7.32
N ILE A 568 13.52 -32.53 7.91
CA ILE A 568 13.41 -31.16 7.38
C ILE A 568 13.97 -30.23 8.45
N LYS A 569 14.85 -29.31 8.06
CA LYS A 569 15.36 -28.25 8.93
C LYS A 569 14.83 -26.91 8.45
N LEU A 570 14.14 -26.21 9.34
CA LEU A 570 13.73 -24.82 9.17
C LEU A 570 14.69 -23.95 9.98
N GLU A 571 15.42 -23.07 9.29
CA GLU A 571 16.28 -22.06 9.89
C GLU A 571 15.61 -20.70 9.72
N ILE A 572 15.38 -20.00 10.83
CA ILE A 572 14.97 -18.60 10.84
C ILE A 572 16.24 -17.77 10.92
N LEU A 573 16.53 -17.03 9.85
CA LEU A 573 17.81 -16.32 9.68
C LEU A 573 17.74 -14.88 10.20
N SER A 574 16.54 -14.29 10.29
CA SER A 574 16.36 -12.94 10.83
C SER A 574 14.92 -12.68 11.25
N THR A 575 14.71 -11.73 12.15
CA THR A 575 13.46 -11.00 12.33
C THR A 575 13.52 -9.59 11.73
N THR A 576 12.37 -8.92 11.61
CA THR A 576 12.27 -7.48 11.29
C THR A 576 13.18 -6.64 12.19
N GLY A 577 13.25 -6.96 13.49
CA GLY A 577 14.09 -6.26 14.45
C GLY A 577 15.58 -6.43 14.20
N THR A 578 16.02 -7.66 13.86
CA THR A 578 17.44 -7.91 13.50
C THR A 578 17.84 -7.24 12.18
N ARG A 579 16.92 -7.07 11.23
CA ARG A 579 17.15 -6.32 9.98
C ARG A 579 17.25 -4.81 10.19
N TYR A 580 16.64 -4.26 11.24
CA TYR A 580 16.69 -2.82 11.55
C TYR A 580 17.92 -2.42 12.39
N GLY A 581 18.40 -3.31 13.27
CA GLY A 581 19.82 -3.34 13.61
C GLY A 581 20.33 -2.50 14.77
N LYS A 582 19.53 -2.18 15.81
CA LYS A 582 20.06 -1.76 17.13
C LYS A 582 19.17 -2.30 18.27
N PRO A 583 19.71 -2.63 19.45
CA PRO A 583 18.89 -2.93 20.62
C PRO A 583 17.92 -1.78 20.96
N PRO A 584 16.70 -2.06 21.46
CA PRO A 584 16.19 -3.39 21.80
C PRO A 584 15.66 -4.21 20.61
N TYR A 585 15.57 -3.64 19.40
CA TYR A 585 14.96 -4.28 18.23
C TYR A 585 15.63 -5.61 17.85
N SER A 586 16.96 -5.64 17.86
CA SER A 586 17.75 -6.82 17.47
C SER A 586 17.75 -7.95 18.50
N GLU A 587 17.24 -7.71 19.71
CA GLU A 587 17.23 -8.66 20.84
C GLU A 587 15.84 -9.22 21.13
N MET A 588 14.89 -9.01 20.20
CA MET A 588 13.55 -9.54 20.36
C MET A 588 13.55 -11.07 20.24
N PRO A 589 12.88 -11.77 21.17
CA PRO A 589 12.68 -13.20 21.01
C PRO A 589 11.80 -13.47 19.79
N LEU A 590 12.01 -14.64 19.21
CA LEU A 590 11.25 -15.16 18.10
C LEU A 590 10.25 -16.20 18.61
N LYS A 591 9.05 -16.25 18.02
CA LYS A 591 8.04 -17.28 18.30
C LYS A 591 7.51 -17.94 17.04
N ILE A 592 7.33 -19.24 17.14
CA ILE A 592 6.74 -20.11 16.11
C ILE A 592 5.68 -20.97 16.79
N ALA A 593 4.54 -21.19 16.14
CA ALA A 593 3.53 -22.18 16.52
C ALA A 593 3.51 -23.32 15.49
N GLU A 594 2.48 -24.16 15.52
CA GLU A 594 2.24 -25.33 14.66
C GLU A 594 3.07 -25.41 13.35
N ILE A 595 3.77 -26.54 13.20
CA ILE A 595 4.46 -26.94 11.99
C ILE A 595 3.66 -28.04 11.30
N SER A 596 3.61 -27.97 9.97
CA SER A 596 3.00 -28.99 9.13
C SER A 596 3.96 -29.45 8.06
N VAL A 597 3.88 -30.73 7.70
CA VAL A 597 4.67 -31.31 6.62
C VAL A 597 3.72 -31.85 5.56
N PHE A 598 4.08 -31.71 4.29
CA PHE A 598 3.25 -32.18 3.18
C PHE A 598 4.04 -33.06 2.21
N GLU A 599 3.36 -34.07 1.67
CA GLU A 599 3.85 -34.93 0.58
C GLU A 599 3.55 -34.36 -0.80
#